data_AF-A0A355QH61-F1
#
_entry.id   AF-A0A355QH61-F1
#
_cell.length_a   1.000
_cell.length_b   1.000
_cell.length_c   1.000
_cell.angle_alpha   90.00
_cell.angle_beta   90.00
_cell.angle_gamma   90.00
#
_symmetry.space_group_name_H-M   'P 1'
#
loop_
_entity.id
_entity.type
_entity.pdbx_description
1 polymer ?
#
loop_
_entity_poly.entity_id
_entity_poly.type
_entity_poly.pdbx_seq_one_letter_code
_entity_poly.pdbx_strand_id
1 'polypeptide(L)'
;LGGHARFVLRPDGRALGPRLGSEVQAVFAAARSGRYDLHDDGTATVAGHLLQPDEFALGVESPEGVTAAALGSGDAVVVLDTAVTDDLAQEGLARDVVRQVQQARRDAELVVTDRIRLVLDGDNAVLDAVRAHEDHVAGQVLATELAYG
;
A
#
# COMPACT_ATOMS: atom_id res chain seq x y z
N LEU A 1 -9.18 -2.94 -12.83
CA LEU A 1 -8.43 -1.70 -12.48
C LEU A 1 -9.40 -0.51 -12.29
N GLY A 2 -10.56 -0.74 -11.68
CA GLY A 2 -11.50 0.34 -11.36
C GLY A 2 -10.99 1.08 -10.13
N GLY A 3 -10.82 2.40 -10.22
CA GLY A 3 -10.66 3.31 -9.09
C GLY A 3 -9.25 3.51 -8.49
N HIS A 4 -8.35 2.53 -8.56
CA HIS A 4 -7.18 2.53 -7.64
C HIS A 4 -5.84 3.02 -8.23
N ALA A 5 -5.60 2.89 -9.53
CA ALA A 5 -4.39 3.44 -10.17
C ALA A 5 -4.55 3.56 -11.68
N ARG A 6 -3.85 4.54 -12.27
CA ARG A 6 -3.78 4.72 -13.73
C ARG A 6 -2.34 4.55 -14.21
N PHE A 7 -2.15 3.74 -15.24
CA PHE A 7 -0.89 3.70 -15.98
C PHE A 7 -0.71 5.01 -16.76
N VAL A 8 0.49 5.57 -16.69
CA VAL A 8 0.83 6.80 -17.40
C VAL A 8 2.09 6.53 -18.22
N LEU A 9 1.94 6.57 -19.55
CA LEU A 9 3.06 6.51 -20.45
C LEU A 9 3.75 7.88 -20.50
N ARG A 10 5.06 7.91 -20.24
CA ARG A 10 5.90 9.11 -20.26
C ARG A 10 6.90 8.99 -21.41
N PRO A 11 6.66 9.63 -22.57
CA PRO A 11 7.58 9.57 -23.70
C PRO A 11 8.90 10.28 -23.37
N ASP A 12 10.02 9.79 -23.92
CA ASP A 12 11.31 10.49 -23.86
C ASP A 12 11.46 11.44 -25.06
N GLY A 13 11.37 12.74 -24.79
CA GLY A 13 11.53 13.77 -25.82
C GLY A 13 12.92 13.81 -26.45
N ARG A 14 13.97 13.33 -25.76
CA ARG A 14 15.34 13.27 -26.31
C ARG A 14 15.48 12.16 -27.33
N ALA A 15 14.86 11.01 -27.08
CA ALA A 15 14.86 9.88 -28.01
C ALA A 15 13.94 10.14 -29.22
N LEU A 16 12.76 10.71 -28.98
CA LEU A 16 11.74 10.92 -30.01
C LEU A 16 11.95 12.16 -30.87
N GLY A 17 12.59 13.20 -30.34
CA GLY A 17 12.86 14.48 -31.02
C GLY A 17 13.49 14.32 -32.41
N PRO A 18 14.62 13.60 -32.55
CA PRO A 18 15.28 13.38 -33.83
C PRO A 18 14.45 12.62 -34.86
N ARG A 19 13.53 11.75 -34.41
CA ARG A 19 12.74 10.86 -35.28
C ARG A 19 11.41 11.46 -35.72
N LEU A 20 10.72 12.13 -34.80
CA LEU A 20 9.34 12.60 -35.00
C LEU A 20 9.22 14.13 -35.13
N GLY A 21 10.27 14.89 -34.80
CA GLY A 21 10.28 16.35 -34.97
C GLY A 21 9.09 17.04 -34.28
N SER A 22 8.27 17.75 -35.05
CA SER A 22 7.08 18.45 -34.54
C SER A 22 5.98 17.52 -34.03
N GLU A 23 5.93 16.27 -34.49
CA GLU A 23 4.90 15.30 -34.11
C GLU A 23 5.08 14.79 -32.67
N VAL A 24 6.27 15.00 -32.06
CA VAL A 24 6.51 14.70 -30.63
C VAL A 24 5.47 15.37 -29.73
N GLN A 25 5.01 16.59 -30.06
CA GLN A 25 3.98 17.26 -29.26
C GLN A 25 2.64 16.53 -29.28
N ALA A 26 2.27 15.93 -30.41
CA ALA A 26 1.07 15.11 -30.53
C ALA A 26 1.19 13.81 -29.71
N VAL A 27 2.36 13.18 -29.71
CA VAL A 27 2.67 12.00 -28.89
C VAL A 27 2.55 12.32 -27.39
N PHE A 28 3.16 13.41 -26.91
CA PHE A 28 3.06 13.84 -25.51
C PHE A 28 1.62 14.21 -25.10
N ALA A 29 0.84 14.81 -26.00
CA ALA A 29 -0.56 15.12 -25.74
C ALA A 29 -1.42 13.85 -25.63
N ALA A 30 -1.23 12.89 -26.55
CA ALA A 30 -1.94 11.61 -26.54
C ALA A 30 -1.59 10.78 -25.29
N ALA A 31 -0.29 10.67 -24.95
CA ALA A 31 0.19 9.96 -23.77
C ALA A 31 -0.41 10.51 -22.45
N ARG A 32 -0.40 11.84 -22.25
CA ARG A 32 -1.03 12.48 -21.07
C ARG A 32 -2.54 12.24 -20.99
N SER A 33 -3.22 12.19 -22.14
CA SER A 33 -4.64 11.85 -22.21
C SER A 33 -4.91 10.35 -22.02
N GLY A 34 -3.87 9.51 -21.90
CA GLY A 34 -3.97 8.05 -21.79
C GLY A 34 -4.46 7.38 -23.07
N ARG A 35 -4.27 8.03 -24.22
CA ARG A 35 -4.58 7.49 -25.54
C ARG A 35 -3.34 6.84 -26.11
N TYR A 36 -3.10 5.60 -25.71
CA TYR A 36 -2.03 4.76 -26.22
C TYR A 36 -2.44 3.28 -26.11
N ASP A 37 -1.85 2.46 -26.97
CA ASP A 37 -1.99 1.01 -26.94
C ASP A 37 -0.63 0.40 -26.58
N LEU A 38 -0.58 -0.42 -25.52
CA LEU A 38 0.61 -1.20 -25.17
C LEU A 38 0.52 -2.57 -25.85
N HIS A 39 1.65 -3.03 -26.39
CA HIS A 39 1.78 -4.31 -27.06
C HIS A 39 2.53 -5.31 -26.18
N ASP A 40 2.29 -6.60 -26.41
CA ASP A 40 2.92 -7.69 -25.64
C ASP A 40 4.45 -7.78 -25.84
N ASP A 41 4.97 -7.16 -26.90
CA ASP A 41 6.41 -7.08 -27.19
C ASP A 41 7.13 -5.91 -26.46
N GLY A 42 6.40 -5.18 -25.62
CA GLY A 42 6.92 -4.04 -24.85
C GLY A 42 6.93 -2.71 -25.61
N THR A 43 6.45 -2.68 -26.86
CA THR A 43 6.28 -1.43 -27.61
C THR A 43 4.96 -0.73 -27.27
N ALA A 44 4.83 0.54 -27.63
CA ALA A 44 3.58 1.29 -27.47
C ALA A 44 3.21 2.06 -28.73
N THR A 45 1.95 2.03 -29.13
CA THR A 45 1.42 2.94 -30.16
C THR A 45 0.82 4.18 -29.51
N VAL A 46 1.35 5.36 -29.84
CA VAL A 46 0.90 6.65 -29.30
C VAL A 46 0.70 7.63 -30.45
N ALA A 47 -0.50 8.21 -30.57
CA ALA A 47 -0.84 9.14 -31.67
C ALA A 47 -0.53 8.59 -33.08
N GLY A 48 -0.57 7.26 -33.27
CA GLY A 48 -0.24 6.60 -34.54
C GLY A 48 1.24 6.28 -34.75
N HIS A 49 2.11 6.59 -33.78
CA HIS A 49 3.54 6.26 -33.83
C HIS A 49 3.87 5.07 -32.93
N LEU A 50 4.68 4.15 -33.44
CA LEU A 50 5.26 3.06 -32.67
C LEU A 50 6.48 3.58 -31.89
N LEU A 51 6.43 3.46 -30.57
CA LEU A 51 7.50 3.76 -29.64
C LEU A 51 8.17 2.46 -29.17
N GLN A 52 9.49 2.44 -29.22
CA GLN A 52 10.33 1.37 -28.68
C GLN A 52 10.40 1.45 -27.15
N PRO A 53 10.71 0.33 -26.45
CA PRO A 53 10.75 0.30 -24.98
C PRO A 53 11.71 1.32 -24.35
N ASP A 54 12.75 1.76 -25.08
CA ASP A 54 13.71 2.77 -24.65
C ASP A 54 13.29 4.21 -24.98
N GLU A 55 12.18 4.40 -25.69
CA GLU A 55 11.64 5.72 -26.07
C GLU A 55 10.54 6.20 -25.11
N PHE A 56 10.18 5.43 -24.08
CA PHE A 56 9.22 5.81 -23.05
C PHE A 56 9.46 5.09 -21.73
N ALA A 57 8.88 5.64 -20.66
CA ALA A 57 8.76 4.96 -19.38
C ALA A 57 7.28 4.79 -19.01
N LEU A 58 6.93 3.64 -18.43
CA LEU A 58 5.64 3.45 -17.78
C LEU A 58 5.74 3.89 -16.32
N GLY A 59 4.90 4.85 -15.95
CA GLY A 59 4.70 5.28 -14.58
C GLY A 59 3.32 4.87 -14.08
N VAL A 60 3.15 4.97 -12.78
CA VAL A 60 1.85 4.82 -12.13
C VAL A 60 1.54 6.12 -11.42
N GLU A 61 0.37 6.68 -11.70
CA GLU A 61 -0.18 7.76 -10.89
C GLU A 61 -1.27 7.15 -10.00
N SER A 62 -1.11 7.37 -8.71
CA SER A 62 -2.05 6.94 -7.68
C SER A 62 -2.61 8.17 -6.98
N PRO A 63 -3.88 8.17 -6.56
CA PRO A 63 -4.43 9.20 -5.68
C PRO A 63 -3.63 9.31 -4.37
N GLU A 64 -3.79 10.43 -3.65
CA GLU A 64 -3.25 10.56 -2.29
C GLU A 64 -3.71 9.37 -1.42
N GLY A 65 -2.77 8.75 -0.70
CA GLY A 65 -3.07 7.57 0.14
C GLY A 65 -2.97 6.21 -0.57
N VAL A 66 -2.44 6.14 -1.78
CA VAL A 66 -2.19 4.87 -2.48
C VAL A 66 -0.73 4.81 -2.92
N THR A 67 -0.02 3.75 -2.53
CA THR A 67 1.36 3.51 -2.98
C THR A 67 1.32 2.52 -4.14
N ALA A 68 1.82 2.91 -5.30
CA ALA A 68 1.95 2.01 -6.42
C ALA A 68 3.39 1.90 -6.91
N ALA A 69 3.82 0.68 -7.17
CA ALA A 69 5.14 0.38 -7.70
C ALA A 69 5.00 -0.51 -8.94
N ALA A 70 5.76 -0.18 -9.98
CA ALA A 70 5.95 -1.10 -11.10
C ALA A 70 6.78 -2.30 -10.63
N LEU A 71 6.35 -3.50 -11.01
CA LEU A 71 7.15 -4.71 -10.86
C LEU A 71 8.33 -4.65 -11.85
N GLY A 72 9.42 -5.37 -11.53
CA GLY A 72 10.69 -5.24 -12.23
C GLY A 72 10.66 -5.50 -13.75
N SER A 73 9.61 -6.16 -14.25
CA SER A 73 9.37 -6.42 -15.67
C SER A 73 8.56 -5.34 -16.40
N GLY A 74 8.01 -4.33 -15.68
CA GLY A 74 7.29 -3.19 -16.27
C GLY A 74 5.90 -3.52 -16.83
N ASP A 75 5.51 -4.79 -16.85
CA ASP A 75 4.24 -5.33 -17.35
C ASP A 75 3.14 -5.41 -16.27
N ALA A 76 3.50 -5.20 -15.01
CA ALA A 76 2.58 -5.28 -13.90
C ALA A 76 2.87 -4.23 -12.82
N VAL A 77 1.81 -3.79 -12.15
CA VAL A 77 1.86 -2.78 -11.09
C VAL A 77 1.15 -3.33 -9.88
N VAL A 78 1.83 -3.23 -8.73
CA VAL A 78 1.21 -3.47 -7.44
C VAL A 78 0.66 -2.14 -6.94
N VAL A 79 -0.64 -2.14 -6.62
CA VAL A 79 -1.33 -1.00 -6.02
C VAL A 79 -1.67 -1.39 -4.59
N LEU A 80 -1.13 -0.65 -3.62
CA LEU A 80 -1.46 -0.79 -2.21
C LEU A 80 -2.33 0.37 -1.79
N ASP A 81 -3.58 0.06 -1.45
CA ASP A 81 -4.46 1.00 -0.74
C ASP A 81 -3.93 1.18 0.69
N THR A 82 -3.61 2.41 1.07
CA THR A 82 -3.10 2.73 2.42
C THR A 82 -4.14 3.46 3.28
N ALA A 83 -5.39 3.54 2.81
CA ALA A 83 -6.49 4.05 3.61
C ALA A 83 -6.69 3.15 4.84
N VAL A 84 -6.49 3.72 6.03
CA VAL A 84 -6.77 3.05 7.30
C VAL A 84 -8.27 3.13 7.55
N THR A 85 -8.94 1.98 7.51
CA THR A 85 -10.35 1.86 7.87
C THR A 85 -10.50 1.84 9.40
N ASP A 86 -11.70 2.12 9.90
CA ASP A 86 -11.97 2.10 11.34
C ASP A 86 -11.64 0.72 11.96
N ASP A 87 -11.97 -0.37 11.25
CA ASP A 87 -11.63 -1.74 11.68
C ASP A 87 -10.11 -1.95 11.79
N LEU A 88 -9.33 -1.45 10.81
CA LEU A 88 -7.88 -1.52 10.83
C LEU A 88 -7.28 -0.66 11.96
N ALA A 89 -7.90 0.48 12.26
CA ALA A 89 -7.48 1.32 13.38
C ALA A 89 -7.72 0.63 14.73
N GLN A 90 -8.88 -0.01 14.92
CA GLN A 90 -9.20 -0.79 16.12
C GLN A 90 -8.25 -1.99 16.28
N GLU A 91 -7.97 -2.72 15.20
CA GLU A 91 -7.00 -3.81 15.22
C GLU A 91 -5.58 -3.31 15.58
N GLY A 92 -5.19 -2.14 15.04
CA GLY A 92 -3.94 -1.46 15.37
C GLY A 92 -3.81 -1.14 16.86
N LEU A 93 -4.86 -0.59 17.48
CA LEU A 93 -4.89 -0.30 18.91
C LEU A 93 -4.76 -1.58 19.74
N ALA A 94 -5.47 -2.66 19.37
CA ALA A 94 -5.36 -3.94 20.05
C ALA A 94 -3.92 -4.52 19.98
N ARG A 95 -3.25 -4.40 18.83
CA ARG A 95 -1.83 -4.79 18.68
C ARG A 95 -0.89 -3.95 19.53
N ASP A 96 -1.16 -2.67 19.66
CA ASP A 96 -0.39 -1.80 20.54
C ASP A 96 -0.54 -2.19 22.02
N VAL A 97 -1.74 -2.60 22.45
CA VAL A 97 -1.94 -3.15 23.80
C VAL A 97 -1.13 -4.42 24.00
N VAL A 98 -1.12 -5.36 23.04
CA VAL A 98 -0.27 -6.55 23.10
C VAL A 98 1.20 -6.15 23.27
N ARG A 99 1.69 -5.18 22.51
CA ARG A 99 3.06 -4.68 22.62
C ARG A 99 3.36 -4.13 24.02
N GLN A 100 2.44 -3.36 24.60
CA GLN A 100 2.59 -2.80 25.94
C GLN A 100 2.58 -3.88 27.02
N VAL A 101 1.68 -4.86 26.93
CA VAL A 101 1.64 -5.99 27.86
C VAL A 101 2.95 -6.78 27.81
N GLN A 102 3.48 -7.05 26.62
CA GLN A 102 4.75 -7.76 26.48
C GLN A 102 5.92 -6.96 27.06
N GLN A 103 5.86 -5.63 27.02
CA GLN A 103 6.85 -4.79 27.71
C GLN A 103 6.69 -4.87 29.23
N ALA A 104 5.49 -4.71 29.76
CA ALA A 104 5.21 -4.82 31.18
C ALA A 104 5.63 -6.19 31.76
N ARG A 105 5.48 -7.27 30.98
CA ARG A 105 5.98 -8.61 31.35
C ARG A 105 7.49 -8.63 31.52
N ARG A 106 8.24 -8.04 30.57
CA ARG A 106 9.70 -7.95 30.66
C ARG A 106 10.12 -7.13 31.87
N ASP A 107 9.45 -6.02 32.11
CA ASP A 107 9.76 -5.13 33.24
C ASP A 107 9.46 -5.79 34.60
N ALA A 108 8.46 -6.68 34.63
CA ALA A 108 8.13 -7.52 35.79
C ALA A 108 8.95 -8.83 35.85
N GLU A 109 9.97 -8.99 35.00
CA GLU A 109 10.81 -10.20 34.90
C GLU A 109 10.03 -11.50 34.63
N LEU A 110 8.84 -11.40 34.03
CA LEU A 110 8.04 -12.55 33.59
C LEU A 110 8.57 -13.13 32.28
N VAL A 111 8.38 -14.44 32.11
CA VAL A 111 8.76 -15.14 30.88
C VAL A 111 7.58 -15.11 29.90
N VAL A 112 7.87 -15.00 28.60
CA VAL A 112 6.84 -14.90 27.55
C VAL A 112 5.88 -16.10 27.53
N THR A 113 6.33 -17.27 28.01
CA THR A 113 5.55 -18.51 28.08
C THR A 113 4.63 -18.60 29.31
N ASP A 114 4.74 -17.66 30.25
CA ASP A 114 3.91 -17.68 31.45
C ASP A 114 2.44 -17.46 31.07
N ARG A 115 1.53 -18.02 31.86
CA ARG A 115 0.11 -17.70 31.76
C ARG A 115 -0.22 -16.58 32.74
N ILE A 116 -0.90 -15.55 32.27
CA ILE A 116 -1.17 -14.35 33.09
C ILE A 116 -2.67 -14.09 33.23
N ARG A 117 -3.05 -13.38 34.29
CA ARG A 117 -4.31 -12.64 34.32
C ARG A 117 -4.00 -11.22 33.92
N LEU A 118 -4.72 -10.69 32.94
CA LEU A 118 -4.52 -9.35 32.42
C LEU A 118 -5.68 -8.46 32.90
N VAL A 119 -5.35 -7.36 33.56
CA VAL A 119 -6.32 -6.31 33.93
C VAL A 119 -5.95 -5.06 33.13
N LEU A 120 -6.93 -4.51 32.42
CA LEU A 120 -6.76 -3.32 31.59
C LEU A 120 -7.65 -2.20 32.12
N ASP A 121 -7.00 -1.07 32.42
CA ASP A 121 -7.65 0.20 32.72
C ASP A 121 -7.24 1.24 31.68
N GLY A 122 -8.11 2.21 31.41
CA GLY A 122 -7.78 3.34 30.54
C GLY A 122 -8.93 3.85 29.68
N ASP A 123 -8.56 4.47 28.56
CA ASP A 123 -9.50 5.11 27.65
C ASP A 123 -10.47 4.10 27.00
N ASN A 124 -11.75 4.43 26.97
CA ASN A 124 -12.80 3.59 26.39
C ASN A 124 -12.48 3.18 24.95
N ALA A 125 -11.88 4.06 24.14
CA ALA A 125 -11.53 3.72 22.76
C ALA A 125 -10.52 2.56 22.67
N VAL A 126 -9.60 2.47 23.64
CA VAL A 126 -8.62 1.37 23.72
C VAL A 126 -9.28 0.11 24.27
N LEU A 127 -10.10 0.26 25.32
CA LEU A 127 -10.82 -0.88 25.91
C LEU A 127 -11.79 -1.51 24.92
N ASP A 128 -12.48 -0.71 24.11
CA ASP A 128 -13.40 -1.18 23.08
C ASP A 128 -12.64 -1.88 21.94
N ALA A 129 -11.47 -1.36 21.54
CA ALA A 129 -10.60 -2.04 20.58
C ALA A 129 -10.12 -3.40 21.09
N VAL A 130 -9.74 -3.49 22.37
CA VAL A 130 -9.35 -4.75 22.97
C VAL A 130 -10.53 -5.72 23.05
N ARG A 131 -11.72 -5.26 23.44
CA ARG A 131 -12.94 -6.09 23.45
C ARG A 131 -13.27 -6.65 22.08
N ALA A 132 -13.15 -5.84 21.02
CA ALA A 132 -13.38 -6.26 19.65
C ALA A 132 -12.36 -7.33 19.17
N HIS A 133 -11.16 -7.36 19.78
CA HIS A 133 -10.07 -8.26 19.42
C HIS A 133 -9.60 -9.13 20.60
N GLU A 134 -10.50 -9.45 21.53
CA GLU A 134 -10.15 -10.04 22.84
C GLU A 134 -9.39 -11.36 22.70
N ASP A 135 -9.89 -12.27 21.85
CA ASP A 135 -9.26 -13.57 21.58
C ASP A 135 -7.83 -13.42 21.02
N HIS A 136 -7.63 -12.42 20.16
CA HIS A 136 -6.31 -12.13 19.59
C HIS A 136 -5.35 -11.67 20.69
N VAL A 137 -5.76 -10.69 21.49
CA VAL A 137 -4.94 -10.15 22.58
C VAL A 137 -4.61 -11.24 23.60
N ALA A 138 -5.63 -11.99 24.06
CA ALA A 138 -5.47 -13.07 25.03
C ALA A 138 -4.52 -14.16 24.52
N GLY A 139 -4.67 -14.56 23.25
CA GLY A 139 -3.82 -15.54 22.60
C GLY A 139 -2.36 -15.09 22.46
N GLN A 140 -2.12 -13.83 22.09
CA GLN A 140 -0.76 -13.29 21.92
C GLN A 140 0.02 -13.18 23.24
N VAL A 141 -0.67 -12.92 24.35
CA VAL A 141 -0.04 -12.68 25.66
C VAL A 141 -0.23 -13.85 26.64
N LEU A 142 -0.85 -14.94 26.20
CA LEU A 142 -1.20 -16.12 27.02
C LEU A 142 -2.03 -15.76 28.26
N ALA A 143 -2.97 -14.82 28.09
CA ALA A 143 -3.87 -14.45 29.17
C ALA A 143 -4.94 -15.54 29.37
N THR A 144 -5.12 -15.98 30.61
CA THR A 144 -6.19 -16.93 30.99
C THR A 144 -7.47 -16.22 31.40
N GLU A 145 -7.37 -14.92 31.68
CA GLU A 145 -8.47 -14.06 32.08
C GLU A 145 -8.12 -12.62 31.66
N LEU A 146 -9.09 -11.93 31.05
CA LEU A 146 -9.06 -10.49 30.83
C LEU A 146 -10.14 -9.83 31.68
N ALA A 147 -9.75 -8.83 32.45
CA ALA A 147 -10.66 -7.98 33.19
C ALA A 147 -10.45 -6.51 32.80
N TYR A 148 -11.52 -5.75 32.85
CA TYR A 148 -11.53 -4.32 32.55
C TYR A 148 -11.95 -3.56 33.82
N GLY A 149 -11.18 -2.59 34.29
CA GLY A 149 -11.55 -1.82 35.48
C GLY A 149 -10.48 -0.88 35.98
#